data_AF-R6GZ36-F1
#
_entry.id   AF-R6GZ36-F1
#
_cell.length_a   1.000
_cell.length_b   1.000
_cell.length_c   1.000
_cell.angle_alpha   90.00
_cell.angle_beta   90.00
_cell.angle_gamma   90.00
#
_symmetry.space_group_name_H-M   'P 1'
#
loop_
_entity.id
_entity.type
_entity.pdbx_description
1 polymer ?
#
loop_
_entity_poly.entity_id
_entity_poly.type
_entity_poly.pdbx_seq_one_letter_code
_entity_poly.pdbx_strand_id
1 'polypeptide(L)'
;MLQACFLWFYCLPIADAVLLAIAMSGAYLILRSWLEQRRFWRPAVVVLLLAWLAVIAMATLTDRTASATSAAPELLPFHSYRAVIAGENKEILRSNFMNVVLFYPAGLLTCELLPKGRSLAKRVLPVAALFALVSAGIELCQYLFALGRVEADDVIHNALGALMGALVCMIRIKRKPAKSGD
;
A
#
# COMPACT_ATOMS: atom_id res chain seq x y z
N MET A 1 2.95 -21.01 -0.87
CA MET A 1 3.87 -20.13 -1.64
C MET A 1 3.64 -18.65 -1.33
N LEU A 2 2.42 -18.10 -1.47
CA LEU A 2 2.14 -16.68 -1.16
C LEU A 2 2.44 -16.29 0.29
N GLN A 3 2.06 -17.10 1.28
CA GLN A 3 2.37 -16.82 2.70
C GLN A 3 3.89 -16.77 2.98
N ALA A 4 4.67 -17.62 2.29
CA ALA A 4 6.13 -17.58 2.39
C ALA A 4 6.72 -16.32 1.74
N CYS A 5 6.13 -15.85 0.64
CA CYS A 5 6.52 -14.59 0.00
C CYS A 5 6.18 -13.39 0.89
N PHE A 6 5.04 -13.43 1.57
CA PHE A 6 4.61 -12.40 2.52
C PHE A 6 5.55 -12.33 3.73
N LEU A 7 5.83 -13.48 4.36
CA LEU A 7 6.80 -13.56 5.45
C LEU A 7 8.19 -13.09 5.00
N TRP A 8 8.63 -13.50 3.81
CA TRP A 8 9.89 -13.03 3.23
C TRP A 8 9.90 -11.51 3.07
N PHE A 9 8.81 -10.91 2.58
CA PHE A 9 8.67 -9.45 2.46
C PHE A 9 8.72 -8.75 3.84
N TYR A 10 8.00 -9.27 4.85
CA TYR A 10 8.04 -8.76 6.23
C TYR A 10 9.35 -9.08 6.95
N CYS A 11 10.28 -9.82 6.32
CA CYS A 11 11.64 -10.06 6.79
C CYS A 11 12.70 -9.25 6.03
N LEU A 12 12.33 -8.49 4.99
CA LEU A 12 13.27 -7.64 4.25
C LEU A 12 13.85 -6.54 5.14
N PRO A 13 15.16 -6.27 5.11
CA PRO A 13 15.73 -5.08 5.73
C PRO A 13 14.98 -3.81 5.34
N ILE A 14 14.84 -2.85 6.26
CA ILE A 14 14.12 -1.59 5.99
C ILE A 14 14.74 -0.87 4.78
N ALA A 15 16.07 -0.90 4.65
CA ALA A 15 16.77 -0.34 3.51
C ALA A 15 16.31 -0.96 2.17
N ASP A 16 16.16 -2.28 2.12
CA ASP A 16 15.75 -3.00 0.91
C ASP A 16 14.29 -2.70 0.57
N ALA A 17 13.40 -2.59 1.57
CA ALA A 17 12.01 -2.18 1.36
C ALA A 17 11.91 -0.73 0.82
N VAL A 18 12.76 0.19 1.32
CA VAL A 18 12.85 1.56 0.78
C VAL A 18 13.38 1.55 -0.66
N LEU A 19 14.44 0.78 -0.94
CA LEU A 19 14.99 0.64 -2.29
C LEU A 19 13.96 0.06 -3.26
N LEU A 20 13.16 -0.91 -2.83
CA LEU A 20 12.07 -1.48 -3.61
C LEU A 20 11.01 -0.41 -3.93
N ALA A 21 10.60 0.40 -2.95
CA ALA A 21 9.65 1.49 -3.18
C ALA A 21 10.19 2.55 -4.16
N ILE A 22 11.48 2.89 -4.09
CA ILE A 22 12.14 3.79 -5.04
C ILE A 22 12.19 3.17 -6.44
N ALA A 23 12.58 1.90 -6.54
CA ALA A 23 12.65 1.18 -7.81
C ALA A 23 11.27 1.07 -8.47
N MET A 24 10.22 0.74 -7.71
CA MET A 24 8.84 0.72 -8.18
C MET A 24 8.39 2.09 -8.69
N SER A 25 8.73 3.16 -7.95
CA SER A 25 8.46 4.54 -8.38
C SER A 25 9.13 4.86 -9.70
N GLY A 26 10.42 4.58 -9.84
CA GLY A 26 11.19 4.80 -11.06
C GLY A 26 10.63 4.02 -12.24
N ALA A 27 10.38 2.72 -12.06
CA ALA A 27 9.80 1.85 -13.08
C ALA A 27 8.41 2.34 -13.53
N TYR A 28 7.52 2.69 -12.60
CA TYR A 28 6.23 3.27 -12.93
C TYR A 28 6.35 4.55 -13.74
N LEU A 29 7.20 5.49 -13.30
CA LEU A 29 7.39 6.77 -13.99
C LEU A 29 7.90 6.56 -15.42
N ILE A 30 8.90 5.68 -15.61
CA ILE A 30 9.45 5.33 -16.93
C ILE A 30 8.37 4.69 -17.80
N LEU A 31 7.71 3.63 -17.31
CA LEU A 31 6.69 2.90 -18.06
C LEU A 31 5.51 3.80 -18.44
N ARG A 32 5.05 4.63 -17.51
CA ARG A 32 4.00 5.64 -17.77
C ARG A 32 4.44 6.59 -18.88
N SER A 33 5.67 7.08 -18.85
CA SER A 33 6.16 8.01 -19.88
C SER A 33 6.12 7.42 -21.30
N TRP A 34 6.26 6.10 -21.43
CA TRP A 34 6.27 5.38 -22.71
C TRP A 34 4.91 4.85 -23.13
N LEU A 35 4.10 4.39 -22.17
CA LEU A 35 2.94 3.55 -22.45
C LEU A 35 1.60 4.25 -22.14
N GLU A 36 1.57 5.36 -21.41
CA GLU A 36 0.33 6.02 -20.97
C GLU A 36 -0.61 6.45 -22.12
N GLN A 37 -0.06 6.71 -23.31
CA GLN A 37 -0.85 7.05 -24.50
C GLN A 37 -1.45 5.83 -25.20
N ARG A 38 -0.98 4.62 -24.88
CA ARG A 38 -1.44 3.37 -25.50
C ARG A 38 -2.79 2.98 -24.91
N ARG A 39 -3.72 2.53 -25.76
CA ARG A 39 -5.08 2.13 -25.36
C ARG A 39 -5.15 1.05 -24.26
N PHE A 40 -4.13 0.19 -24.17
CA PHE A 40 -4.08 -0.91 -23.20
C PHE A 40 -3.55 -0.49 -21.82
N TRP A 41 -2.99 0.71 -21.66
CA TRP A 41 -2.39 1.15 -20.41
C TRP A 41 -3.38 1.15 -19.24
N ARG A 42 -4.55 1.78 -19.41
CA ARG A 42 -5.55 1.85 -18.33
C ARG A 42 -6.08 0.45 -17.95
N PRO A 43 -6.46 -0.43 -18.89
CA PRO A 43 -6.79 -1.82 -18.57
C PRO A 43 -5.67 -2.55 -17.81
N ALA A 44 -4.41 -2.39 -18.22
CA ALA A 44 -3.28 -3.03 -17.55
C ALA A 44 -3.13 -2.54 -16.09
N VAL A 45 -3.27 -1.23 -15.85
CA VAL A 45 -3.25 -0.64 -14.49
C VAL A 45 -4.41 -1.19 -13.65
N VAL A 46 -5.61 -1.34 -14.21
CA VAL A 46 -6.76 -1.93 -13.51
C VAL A 46 -6.49 -3.39 -13.14
N VAL A 47 -6.01 -4.21 -14.08
CA VAL A 47 -5.68 -5.62 -13.82
C VAL A 47 -4.62 -5.74 -12.74
N LEU A 48 -3.57 -4.92 -12.82
CA LEU A 48 -2.50 -4.90 -11.83
C LEU A 48 -3.01 -4.46 -10.45
N LEU A 49 -3.89 -3.45 -10.40
CA LEU A 49 -4.52 -3.01 -9.14
C LEU A 49 -5.36 -4.13 -8.53
N LEU A 50 -6.21 -4.80 -9.32
CA LEU A 50 -7.04 -5.90 -8.81
C LEU A 50 -6.20 -7.08 -8.31
N ALA A 51 -5.14 -7.44 -9.06
CA ALA A 51 -4.19 -8.46 -8.63
C ALA A 51 -3.50 -8.07 -7.32
N TRP A 52 -3.09 -6.80 -7.17
CA TRP A 52 -2.46 -6.31 -5.95
C TRP A 52 -3.41 -6.25 -4.76
N LEU A 53 -4.66 -5.83 -4.96
CA LEU A 53 -5.69 -5.86 -3.92
C LEU A 53 -5.96 -7.29 -3.44
N ALA A 54 -5.93 -8.28 -4.34
CA ALA A 54 -6.02 -9.69 -3.96
C ALA A 54 -4.80 -10.13 -3.13
N VAL A 55 -3.59 -9.68 -3.47
CA VAL A 55 -2.39 -9.93 -2.66
C VAL A 55 -2.54 -9.32 -1.27
N ILE A 56 -2.99 -8.06 -1.15
CA ILE A 56 -3.23 -7.39 0.14
C ILE A 56 -4.25 -8.17 0.96
N ALA A 57 -5.42 -8.47 0.40
CA ALA A 57 -6.48 -9.17 1.12
C ALA A 57 -6.03 -10.56 1.58
N MET A 58 -5.30 -11.30 0.73
CA MET A 58 -4.74 -12.59 1.12
C MET A 58 -3.70 -12.44 2.22
N ALA A 59 -2.78 -11.48 2.09
CA ALA A 59 -1.73 -11.20 3.05
C ALA A 59 -2.29 -10.88 4.45
N THR A 60 -3.29 -9.99 4.54
CA THR A 60 -3.82 -9.51 5.81
C THR A 60 -4.83 -10.48 6.43
N LEU A 61 -5.70 -11.12 5.63
CA LEU A 61 -6.71 -12.05 6.14
C LEU A 61 -6.15 -13.43 6.50
N THR A 62 -5.00 -13.82 5.94
CA THR A 62 -4.38 -15.13 6.21
C THR A 62 -3.26 -15.07 7.24
N ASP A 63 -3.10 -13.97 7.96
CA ASP A 63 -2.17 -13.87 9.08
C ASP A 63 -2.65 -14.72 10.28
N ARG A 64 -2.46 -16.03 10.14
CA ARG A 64 -2.78 -17.06 11.13
C ARG A 64 -1.80 -17.08 12.31
N THR A 65 -0.85 -16.13 12.39
CA THR A 65 0.30 -16.26 13.31
C THR A 65 0.16 -15.55 14.65
N ALA A 66 -0.86 -14.70 14.84
CA ALA A 66 -1.20 -14.24 16.18
C ALA A 66 -2.17 -15.24 16.85
N SER A 67 -1.59 -16.30 17.44
CA SER A 67 -2.05 -17.06 18.61
C SER A 67 -3.58 -17.16 18.84
N ALA A 68 -4.08 -18.39 18.96
CA ALA A 68 -5.43 -18.80 19.32
C ALA A 68 -5.95 -18.29 20.70
N THR A 69 -5.79 -17.00 20.98
CA THR A 69 -6.33 -16.31 22.14
C THR A 69 -6.82 -14.98 21.64
N SER A 70 -8.12 -14.75 21.77
CA SER A 70 -8.82 -13.52 21.47
C SER A 70 -8.22 -12.36 22.27
N ALA A 71 -7.09 -11.81 21.81
CA ALA A 71 -6.58 -10.56 22.33
C ALA A 71 -7.63 -9.48 22.02
N ALA A 72 -7.89 -8.61 23.00
CA ALA A 72 -8.80 -7.51 22.78
C ALA A 72 -8.30 -6.65 21.59
N PRO A 73 -9.20 -6.12 20.76
CA PRO A 73 -8.80 -5.29 19.63
C PRO A 73 -8.11 -4.01 20.14
N GLU A 74 -6.92 -3.71 19.59
CA GLU A 74 -6.13 -2.54 19.94
C GLU A 74 -6.58 -1.33 19.10
N LEU A 75 -7.72 -0.75 19.51
CA LEU A 75 -8.38 0.33 18.77
C LEU A 75 -7.82 1.73 19.08
N LEU A 76 -6.92 1.84 20.06
CA LEU A 76 -6.32 3.13 20.40
C LEU A 76 -5.26 3.51 19.36
N PRO A 77 -5.41 4.63 18.64
CA PRO A 77 -4.39 5.07 17.69
C PRO A 77 -3.04 5.28 18.36
N PHE A 78 -1.99 4.93 17.63
CA PHE A 78 -0.59 4.97 18.03
C PHE A 78 -0.25 4.05 19.20
N HIS A 79 -1.02 2.99 19.42
CA HIS A 79 -0.73 1.97 20.43
C HIS A 79 0.67 1.38 20.22
N SER A 80 1.02 1.00 18.99
CA SER A 80 2.32 0.42 18.63
C SER A 80 3.50 1.29 19.02
N TYR A 81 3.35 2.61 18.88
CA TYR A 81 4.38 3.57 19.26
C TYR A 81 4.52 3.65 20.78
N ARG A 82 3.38 3.67 21.50
CA ARG A 82 3.38 3.66 22.97
C ARG A 82 4.01 2.39 23.53
N ALA A 83 3.68 1.23 22.96
CA ALA A 83 4.27 -0.06 23.29
C ALA A 83 5.80 -0.04 23.17
N VAL A 84 6.33 0.40 22.02
CA VAL A 84 7.79 0.48 21.81
C VAL A 84 8.46 1.51 22.73
N ILE A 85 7.82 2.66 23.00
CA ILE A 85 8.33 3.64 23.97
C ILE A 85 8.36 3.06 25.39
N ALA A 86 7.40 2.20 25.74
CA ALA A 86 7.34 1.49 27.01
C ALA A 86 8.36 0.34 27.13
N GLY A 87 9.15 0.08 26.08
CA GLY A 87 10.21 -0.93 26.08
C GLY A 87 9.84 -2.25 25.40
N GLU A 88 8.69 -2.31 24.71
CA GLU A 88 8.31 -3.50 23.94
C GLU A 88 9.16 -3.65 22.65
N ASN A 89 8.95 -4.78 21.97
CA ASN A 89 9.73 -5.16 20.80
C ASN A 89 9.59 -4.15 19.64
N LYS A 90 10.71 -3.63 19.15
CA LYS A 90 10.78 -2.67 18.03
C LYS A 90 10.25 -3.25 16.72
N GLU A 91 10.18 -4.57 16.58
CA GLU A 91 9.61 -5.24 15.41
C GLU A 91 8.14 -4.86 15.16
N ILE A 92 7.41 -4.37 16.17
CA ILE A 92 6.04 -3.85 16.02
C ILE A 92 6.03 -2.65 15.05
N LEU A 93 6.91 -1.67 15.25
CA LEU A 93 7.00 -0.51 14.36
C LEU A 93 7.54 -0.85 12.97
N ARG A 94 8.33 -1.92 12.87
CA ARG A 94 8.77 -2.45 11.58
C ARG A 94 7.60 -3.05 10.81
N SER A 95 6.69 -3.79 11.46
CA SER A 95 5.46 -4.30 10.85
C SER A 95 4.61 -3.15 10.29
N ASN A 96 4.40 -2.10 11.10
CA ASN A 96 3.72 -0.88 10.68
C ASN A 96 4.36 -0.24 9.43
N PHE A 97 5.69 -0.20 9.37
CA PHE A 97 6.40 0.30 8.20
C PHE A 97 6.17 -0.60 6.96
N MET A 98 6.16 -1.93 7.12
CA MET A 98 5.89 -2.84 6.00
C MET A 98 4.46 -2.72 5.48
N ASN A 99 3.49 -2.41 6.35
CA ASN A 99 2.11 -2.05 5.98
C ASN A 99 2.06 -0.81 5.06
N VAL A 100 2.86 0.23 5.35
CA VAL A 100 3.04 1.39 4.45
C VAL A 100 3.54 0.94 3.07
N VAL A 101 4.59 0.11 3.02
CA VAL A 101 5.18 -0.36 1.75
C VAL A 101 4.22 -1.26 0.98
N LEU A 102 3.41 -2.07 1.67
CA LEU A 102 2.42 -2.97 1.06
C LEU A 102 1.29 -2.21 0.36
N PHE A 103 0.78 -1.14 0.96
CA PHE A 103 -0.30 -0.33 0.38
C PHE A 103 0.19 0.73 -0.62
N TYR A 104 1.50 0.99 -0.66
CA TYR A 104 2.11 1.96 -1.57
C TYR A 104 1.76 1.74 -3.05
N PRO A 105 1.90 0.54 -3.64
CA PRO A 105 1.52 0.31 -5.03
C PRO A 105 0.03 0.52 -5.29
N ALA A 106 -0.83 0.17 -4.32
CA ALA A 106 -2.28 0.30 -4.46
C ALA A 106 -2.70 1.76 -4.61
N GLY A 107 -2.13 2.66 -3.79
CA GLY A 107 -2.36 4.09 -3.88
C GLY A 107 -1.85 4.71 -5.19
N LEU A 108 -0.67 4.30 -5.63
CA LEU A 108 -0.08 4.74 -6.89
C LEU A 108 -0.95 4.36 -8.09
N LEU A 109 -1.35 3.09 -8.19
CA LEU A 109 -2.17 2.57 -9.28
C LEU A 109 -3.57 3.19 -9.28
N THR A 110 -4.18 3.35 -8.11
CA THR A 110 -5.50 3.98 -8.00
C THR A 110 -5.46 5.44 -8.43
N CYS A 111 -4.44 6.19 -8.00
CA CYS A 111 -4.30 7.59 -8.39
C CYS A 111 -4.09 7.76 -9.91
N GLU A 112 -3.38 6.82 -10.56
CA GLU A 112 -3.17 6.81 -12.01
C GLU A 112 -4.49 6.70 -12.81
N LEU A 113 -5.49 6.01 -12.25
CA LEU A 113 -6.80 5.85 -12.87
C LEU A 113 -7.68 7.10 -12.78
N LEU A 114 -7.35 8.05 -11.90
CA LEU A 114 -8.09 9.29 -11.71
C LEU A 114 -7.84 10.32 -12.83
N PRO A 115 -8.82 11.20 -13.14
CA PRO A 115 -8.66 12.24 -14.16
C PRO A 115 -7.48 13.19 -13.90
N LYS A 116 -6.68 13.47 -14.95
CA LYS A 116 -5.35 14.14 -14.87
C LYS A 116 -5.37 15.68 -14.80
N GLY A 117 -6.54 16.31 -14.60
CA GLY A 117 -6.68 17.78 -14.52
C GLY A 117 -7.00 18.34 -13.13
N ARG A 118 -7.06 17.49 -12.10
CA ARG A 118 -7.45 17.90 -10.74
C ARG A 118 -6.24 18.31 -9.90
N SER A 119 -6.48 19.17 -8.90
CA SER A 119 -5.45 19.56 -7.92
C SER A 119 -4.93 18.34 -7.14
N LEU A 120 -3.75 18.47 -6.53
CA LEU A 120 -3.12 17.42 -5.72
C LEU A 120 -4.11 16.87 -4.67
N ALA A 121 -4.71 17.75 -3.88
CA ALA A 121 -5.70 17.36 -2.86
C ALA A 121 -6.87 16.55 -3.44
N LYS A 122 -7.40 16.97 -4.61
CA LYS A 122 -8.54 16.31 -5.27
C LYS A 122 -8.22 14.96 -5.92
N ARG A 123 -6.93 14.59 -6.01
CA ARG A 123 -6.50 13.27 -6.50
C ARG A 123 -5.96 12.39 -5.39
N VAL A 124 -5.26 12.96 -4.43
CA VAL A 124 -4.49 12.22 -3.41
C VAL A 124 -5.35 11.92 -2.18
N LEU A 125 -6.11 12.89 -1.66
CA LEU A 125 -6.93 12.69 -0.45
C LEU A 125 -8.02 11.62 -0.63
N PRO A 126 -8.76 11.56 -1.76
CA PRO A 126 -9.74 10.50 -1.96
C PRO A 126 -9.12 9.11 -2.00
N VAL A 127 -7.87 8.99 -2.49
CA VAL A 127 -7.15 7.70 -2.52
C VAL A 127 -6.78 7.28 -1.11
N ALA A 128 -6.20 8.18 -0.30
CA ALA A 128 -5.88 7.88 1.09
C ALA A 128 -7.14 7.51 1.90
N ALA A 129 -8.24 8.25 1.71
CA ALA A 129 -9.52 7.96 2.37
C ALA A 129 -10.10 6.61 1.93
N LEU A 130 -10.06 6.28 0.63
CA LEU A 130 -10.49 4.99 0.12
C LEU A 130 -9.70 3.85 0.78
N PHE A 131 -8.37 3.96 0.85
CA PHE A 131 -7.55 2.89 1.43
C PHE A 131 -7.63 2.82 2.95
N ALA A 132 -7.92 3.92 3.64
CA ALA A 132 -8.31 3.87 5.05
C ALA A 132 -9.61 3.06 5.25
N LEU A 133 -10.62 3.27 4.41
CA LEU A 133 -11.88 2.50 4.46
C LEU A 133 -11.66 1.02 4.10
N VAL A 134 -10.86 0.74 3.07
CA VAL A 134 -10.49 -0.63 2.70
C VAL A 134 -9.77 -1.32 3.85
N SER A 135 -8.80 -0.65 4.47
CA SER A 135 -8.07 -1.21 5.61
C SER A 135 -9.00 -1.43 6.81
N ALA A 136 -9.85 -0.47 7.16
CA ALA A 136 -10.84 -0.65 8.23
C ALA A 136 -11.82 -1.80 7.93
N GLY A 137 -12.17 -2.02 6.66
CA GLY A 137 -12.96 -3.18 6.23
C GLY A 137 -12.23 -4.51 6.43
N ILE A 138 -10.92 -4.55 6.19
CA ILE A 138 -10.07 -5.73 6.47
C ILE A 138 -10.04 -6.00 7.97
N GLU A 139 -9.78 -4.99 8.80
CA GLU A 139 -9.80 -5.07 10.27
C GLU A 139 -11.16 -5.58 10.78
N LEU A 140 -12.25 -5.05 10.23
CA LEU A 140 -13.60 -5.50 10.56
C LEU A 140 -13.83 -6.98 10.19
N CYS A 141 -13.31 -7.43 9.05
CA CYS A 141 -13.38 -8.84 8.68
C CYS A 141 -12.54 -9.70 9.65
N GLN A 142 -11.33 -9.27 10.02
CA GLN A 142 -10.50 -9.98 10.98
C GLN A 142 -11.19 -10.08 12.34
N TYR A 143 -11.86 -9.01 12.79
CA TYR A 143 -12.66 -9.00 14.01
C TYR A 143 -13.86 -9.96 13.94
N LEU A 144 -14.69 -9.85 12.91
CA LEU A 144 -15.93 -10.63 12.77
C LEU A 144 -15.68 -12.13 12.57
N PHE A 145 -14.60 -12.49 11.89
CA PHE A 145 -14.26 -13.88 11.58
C PHE A 145 -13.14 -14.43 12.47
N ALA A 146 -12.70 -13.68 13.50
CA ALA A 146 -11.63 -14.05 14.43
C ALA A 146 -10.36 -14.53 13.71
N LEU A 147 -9.96 -13.84 12.63
CA LEU A 147 -8.87 -14.28 11.74
C LEU A 147 -7.49 -13.82 12.23
N GLY A 148 -7.41 -12.82 13.10
CA GLY A 148 -6.14 -12.24 13.54
C GLY A 148 -6.33 -11.11 14.55
N ARG A 149 -5.24 -10.37 14.80
CA ARG A 149 -5.26 -9.15 15.62
C ARG A 149 -5.89 -8.01 14.84
N VAL A 150 -6.54 -7.12 15.60
CA VAL A 150 -7.20 -5.94 15.07
C VAL A 150 -6.50 -4.73 15.65
N GLU A 151 -5.92 -3.88 14.80
CA GLU A 151 -5.04 -2.78 15.20
C GLU A 151 -5.39 -1.49 14.45
N ALA A 152 -5.77 -0.43 15.17
CA ALA A 152 -6.06 0.87 14.55
C ALA A 152 -4.85 1.46 13.82
N ASP A 153 -3.63 1.10 14.24
CA ASP A 153 -2.39 1.52 13.61
C ASP A 153 -2.26 0.98 12.18
N ASP A 154 -2.77 -0.22 11.89
CA ASP A 154 -2.72 -0.79 10.54
C ASP A 154 -3.51 0.06 9.55
N VAL A 155 -4.70 0.51 9.95
CA VAL A 155 -5.51 1.44 9.13
C VAL A 155 -4.74 2.73 8.81
N ILE A 156 -4.02 3.28 9.79
CA ILE A 156 -3.24 4.51 9.63
C ILE A 156 -2.07 4.29 8.67
N HIS A 157 -1.28 3.22 8.87
CA HIS A 157 -0.09 2.96 8.06
C HIS A 157 -0.45 2.52 6.64
N ASN A 158 -1.50 1.72 6.46
CA ASN A 158 -2.00 1.34 5.14
C ASN A 158 -2.50 2.58 4.37
N ALA A 159 -3.25 3.47 5.02
CA ALA A 159 -3.66 4.74 4.42
C ALA A 159 -2.46 5.64 4.07
N LEU A 160 -1.44 5.68 4.92
CA LEU A 160 -0.18 6.41 4.68
C LEU A 160 0.58 5.84 3.47
N GLY A 161 0.66 4.51 3.34
CA GLY A 161 1.22 3.85 2.17
C GLY A 161 0.54 4.28 0.88
N ALA A 162 -0.80 4.19 0.87
CA ALA A 162 -1.59 4.62 -0.28
C ALA A 162 -1.42 6.12 -0.60
N LEU A 163 -1.33 6.97 0.43
CA LEU A 163 -1.05 8.39 0.29
C LEU A 163 0.29 8.62 -0.42
N MET A 164 1.36 7.98 0.04
CA MET A 164 2.71 8.11 -0.52
C MET A 164 2.77 7.64 -1.98
N GLY A 165 2.12 6.51 -2.30
CA GLY A 165 2.03 6.03 -3.68
C GLY A 165 1.27 7.01 -4.59
N ALA A 166 0.16 7.57 -4.10
CA ALA A 166 -0.60 8.58 -4.83
C ALA A 166 0.21 9.87 -5.07
N LEU A 167 1.07 10.28 -4.13
CA LEU A 167 1.96 11.42 -4.31
C LEU A 167 2.95 11.19 -5.45
N VAL A 168 3.51 9.98 -5.60
CA VAL A 168 4.40 9.66 -6.74
C VAL A 168 3.69 9.72 -8.08
N CYS A 169 2.40 9.33 -8.14
CA CYS A 169 1.58 9.52 -9.34
C CYS A 169 1.44 11.00 -9.78
N MET A 170 1.62 11.95 -8.86
CA MET A 170 1.55 13.39 -9.17
C MET A 170 2.83 13.94 -9.82
N ILE A 171 3.93 13.18 -9.81
CA ILE A 171 5.20 13.61 -10.41
C ILE A 171 5.01 13.76 -11.93
N ARG A 172 5.35 14.94 -12.45
CA ARG A 172 5.27 15.26 -13.87
C ARG A 172 6.58 14.92 -14.56
N ILE A 173 6.51 14.11 -15.61
CA ILE A 173 7.65 13.78 -16.47
C ILE A 173 7.52 14.61 -17.75
N LYS A 174 8.51 15.47 -18.03
CA LYS A 174 8.58 16.16 -19.32
C LYS A 174 8.85 15.12 -20.41
N ARG A 175 7.92 14.96 -21.36
CA ARG A 175 8.13 14.09 -22.52
C ARG A 175 9.14 14.75 -23.46
N LYS A 176 10.12 13.99 -23.98
CA LYS A 176 10.73 14.36 -25.26
C LYS A 176 9.70 14.07 -26.35
N PRO A 177 9.46 14.99 -27.32
CA PRO A 177 8.59 14.71 -28.44
C PRO A 177 9.10 13.46 -29.16
N ALA A 178 8.21 12.51 -29.42
CA ALA A 178 8.53 11.39 -30.30
C ALA A 178 8.88 11.98 -31.66
N LYS A 179 10.05 11.63 -32.21
CA LYS A 179 10.33 11.90 -33.63
C LYS A 179 9.20 11.24 -34.42
N SER A 180 8.36 12.04 -35.07
CA SER A 180 7.56 11.55 -36.18
C SER A 180 8.57 10.97 -37.18
N GLY A 181 8.49 9.66 -37.42
CA GLY A 181 9.16 9.10 -38.58
C GLY A 181 8.43 9.64 -39.80
N ASP A 182 9.16 10.40 -40.62
CA ASP A 182 8.78 10.73 -42.00
C ASP A 182 8.75 9.45 -42.86
#